data_AF-A0A061PF40-F1
#
_entry.id   AF-A0A061PF40-F1
#
_cell.length_a   1.000
_cell.length_b   1.000
_cell.length_c   1.000
_cell.angle_alpha   90.00
_cell.angle_beta   90.00
_cell.angle_gamma   90.00
#
_symmetry.space_group_name_H-M   'P 1'
#
loop_
_entity.id
_entity.type
_entity.pdbx_description
1 polymer ?
#
loop_
_entity_poly.entity_id
_entity_poly.type
_entity_poly.pdbx_seq_one_letter_code
_entity_poly.pdbx_strand_id
1 'polypeptide(L)'
;MKITKISIQKNNKERYNVFGSLNGQQEQFVFGVHESVLIKHRLQKGTTLTDGQMKEIQEEDQLAFAKSYALSYVSRKMRTETEVENVLVDQEVPMQMIGEAIAYMKERGILTMKNMPVLM
;
A
#
# COMPACT_ATOMS: atom_id res chain seq x y z
N MET A 1 19.37 8.39 5.10
CA MET A 1 18.93 9.09 3.87
C MET A 1 18.17 10.36 4.22
N LYS A 2 18.27 11.45 3.44
CA LYS A 2 17.44 12.67 3.63
C LYS A 2 16.51 12.89 2.45
N ILE A 3 15.22 13.13 2.69
CA ILE A 3 14.22 13.43 1.65
C ILE A 3 14.49 14.83 1.09
N THR A 4 14.58 14.93 -0.22
CA THR A 4 14.87 16.19 -0.94
C THR A 4 13.67 16.69 -1.73
N LYS A 5 12.81 15.77 -2.20
CA LYS A 5 11.61 16.09 -2.97
C LYS A 5 10.55 15.00 -2.80
N ILE A 6 9.29 15.42 -2.83
CA ILE A 6 8.12 14.55 -2.89
C ILE A 6 7.22 15.07 -4.01
N SER A 7 6.68 14.18 -4.83
CA SER A 7 5.76 14.56 -5.92
C SER A 7 4.68 13.51 -6.14
N ILE A 8 3.48 13.95 -6.48
CA ILE A 8 2.37 13.05 -6.82
C ILE A 8 2.69 12.25 -8.09
N GLN A 9 2.29 10.98 -8.14
CA GLN A 9 2.43 10.14 -9.34
C GLN A 9 1.44 10.56 -10.43
N LYS A 10 1.87 10.52 -11.69
CA LYS A 10 1.08 11.03 -12.83
C LYS A 10 -0.33 10.43 -12.93
N ASN A 11 -0.47 9.14 -12.66
CA ASN A 11 -1.72 8.39 -12.89
C ASN A 11 -2.48 8.06 -11.60
N ASN A 12 -1.91 8.35 -10.42
CA ASN A 12 -2.53 8.01 -9.14
C ASN A 12 -2.26 9.12 -8.12
N LYS A 13 -3.32 9.86 -7.76
CA LYS A 13 -3.25 11.00 -6.84
C LYS A 13 -2.98 10.60 -5.39
N GLU A 14 -3.23 9.34 -5.05
CA GLU A 14 -3.01 8.78 -3.70
C GLU A 14 -1.60 8.17 -3.57
N ARG A 15 -0.76 8.26 -4.62
CA ARG A 15 0.62 7.76 -4.64
C ARG A 15 1.61 8.89 -4.84
N TYR A 16 2.68 8.86 -4.05
CA TYR A 16 3.74 9.86 -4.05
C TYR A 16 5.07 9.21 -4.35
N ASN A 17 5.88 9.85 -5.19
CA ASN A 17 7.29 9.51 -5.38
C ASN A 17 8.12 10.28 -4.36
N VAL A 18 8.98 9.55 -3.64
CA VAL A 18 9.93 10.09 -2.68
C VAL A 18 11.33 10.08 -3.32
N PHE A 19 11.95 11.26 -3.32
CA PHE A 19 13.33 11.45 -3.75
C PHE A 19 14.18 11.82 -2.55
N GLY A 20 15.42 11.33 -2.54
CA GLY A 20 16.34 11.54 -1.44
C GLY A 20 17.79 11.54 -1.86
N SER A 21 18.62 11.93 -0.91
CA SER A 21 20.07 11.98 -1.05
C SER A 21 20.73 11.29 0.15
N LEU A 22 21.82 10.58 -0.11
CA LEU A 22 22.72 10.04 0.91
C LEU A 22 23.91 10.99 1.04
N ASN A 23 24.17 11.52 2.24
CA ASN A 23 25.36 12.34 2.52
C ASN A 23 25.60 13.51 1.55
N GLY A 24 24.54 14.11 0.99
CA GLY A 24 24.67 15.25 0.07
C GLY A 24 25.02 14.86 -1.38
N GLN A 25 24.98 13.58 -1.72
CA GLN A 25 25.06 13.10 -3.10
C GLN A 25 23.85 13.56 -3.93
N GLN A 26 23.89 13.29 -5.25
CA GLN A 26 22.83 13.67 -6.16
C GLN A 26 21.46 13.13 -5.70
N GLU A 27 20.44 13.96 -5.86
CA GLU A 27 19.05 13.56 -5.64
C GLU A 27 18.71 12.39 -6.56
N GLN A 28 18.13 11.34 -6.00
CA GLN A 28 17.65 10.19 -6.74
C GLN A 28 16.29 9.73 -6.24
N PHE A 29 15.56 9.05 -7.11
CA PHE A 29 14.33 8.35 -6.71
C PHE A 29 14.68 7.26 -5.70
N VAL A 30 13.87 7.14 -4.65
CA VAL A 30 14.09 6.14 -3.59
C VAL A 30 12.96 5.12 -3.58
N PHE A 31 11.72 5.57 -3.41
CA PHE A 31 10.55 4.71 -3.41
C PHE A 31 9.26 5.49 -3.71
N GLY A 32 8.21 4.76 -4.09
CA GLY A 32 6.84 5.27 -4.11
C GLY A 32 6.15 4.94 -2.78
N VAL A 33 5.23 5.78 -2.33
CA VAL A 33 4.50 5.57 -1.08
C VAL A 33 3.04 6.04 -1.20
N HIS A 34 2.13 5.32 -0.55
CA HIS A 34 0.72 5.67 -0.42
C HIS A 34 0.55 6.90 0.49
N GLU A 35 -0.44 7.74 0.17
CA GLU A 35 -0.71 8.98 0.90
C GLU A 35 -0.90 8.75 2.40
N SER A 36 -1.63 7.70 2.78
CA SER A 36 -1.84 7.35 4.20
C SER A 36 -0.53 7.05 4.95
N VAL A 37 0.43 6.38 4.30
CA VAL A 37 1.74 6.03 4.89
C VAL A 37 2.62 7.27 4.95
N LEU A 38 2.60 8.10 3.91
CA LEU A 38 3.28 9.40 3.89
C LEU A 38 2.83 10.29 5.05
N ILE A 39 1.51 10.37 5.29
CA ILE A 39 0.92 11.14 6.39
C ILE A 39 1.30 10.53 7.74
N LYS A 40 1.15 9.21 7.89
CA LYS A 40 1.44 8.49 9.14
C LYS A 40 2.87 8.71 9.62
N HIS A 41 3.84 8.60 8.70
CA HIS A 41 5.27 8.81 8.98
C HIS A 41 5.71 10.28 8.88
N ARG A 42 4.78 11.20 8.59
CA ARG A 42 5.04 12.64 8.42
C ARG A 42 6.20 12.90 7.46
N LEU A 43 6.24 12.17 6.34
CA LEU A 43 7.30 12.30 5.35
C LEU A 43 7.17 13.65 4.65
N GLN A 44 8.22 14.46 4.74
CA GLN A 44 8.29 15.76 4.10
C GLN A 44 9.72 16.04 3.66
N LYS A 45 9.89 17.07 2.83
CA LYS A 45 11.24 17.53 2.45
C LYS A 45 12.03 17.86 3.71
N GLY A 46 13.24 17.32 3.80
CA GLY A 46 14.12 17.49 4.95
C GLY A 46 14.07 16.36 5.98
N THR A 47 13.07 15.48 5.94
CA THR A 47 13.01 14.30 6.82
C THR A 47 14.22 13.39 6.58
N THR A 48 14.89 12.99 7.66
CA THR A 48 15.97 11.99 7.62
C THR A 48 15.41 10.65 8.05
N LEU A 49 15.69 9.62 7.26
CA LEU A 49 15.26 8.24 7.49
C LEU A 49 16.47 7.34 7.68
N THR A 50 16.40 6.47 8.68
CA THR A 50 17.30 5.32 8.84
C THR A 50 16.87 4.15 7.96
N ASP A 51 17.73 3.16 7.79
CA ASP A 51 17.41 1.97 7.00
C ASP A 51 16.25 1.16 7.62
N GLY A 52 16.18 1.11 8.96
CA GLY A 52 15.07 0.50 9.68
C GLY A 52 13.74 1.22 9.40
N GLN A 53 13.73 2.55 9.44
CA GLN A 53 12.53 3.33 9.12
C GLN A 53 12.11 3.18 7.66
N MET A 54 13.06 3.14 6.72
CA MET A 54 12.75 2.91 5.32
C MET A 54 12.11 1.54 5.11
N LYS A 55 12.61 0.51 5.79
CA LYS A 55 12.03 -0.83 5.74
C LYS A 55 10.60 -0.87 6.28
N GLU A 56 10.37 -0.27 7.45
CA GLU A 56 9.04 -0.15 8.07
C GLU A 56 8.06 0.58 7.14
N ILE A 57 8.48 1.71 6.55
CA ILE A 57 7.67 2.46 5.58
C ILE A 57 7.30 1.60 4.37
N GLN A 58 8.24 0.80 3.85
CA GLN A 58 7.98 -0.08 2.71
C GLN A 58 7.01 -1.21 3.05
N GLU A 59 7.15 -1.83 4.23
CA GLU A 59 6.22 -2.86 4.71
C GLU A 59 4.80 -2.29 4.86
N GLU A 60 4.67 -1.09 5.45
CA GLU A 60 3.39 -0.42 5.58
C GLU A 60 2.79 0.04 4.25
N ASP A 61 3.63 0.44 3.29
CA ASP A 61 3.19 0.78 1.93
C ASP A 61 2.62 -0.43 1.20
N GLN A 62 3.24 -1.61 1.34
CA GLN A 62 2.71 -2.85 0.78
C GLN A 62 1.36 -3.21 1.38
N LEU A 63 1.20 -3.05 2.71
CA LEU A 63 -0.09 -3.28 3.36
C LEU A 63 -1.16 -2.28 2.90
N ALA A 64 -0.80 -1.00 2.78
CA ALA A 64 -1.70 0.04 2.29
C ALA A 64 -2.13 -0.25 0.84
N PHE A 65 -1.19 -0.64 -0.02
CA PHE A 65 -1.47 -1.07 -1.38
C PHE A 65 -2.43 -2.27 -1.40
N ALA A 66 -2.16 -3.32 -0.64
CA ALA A 66 -3.00 -4.52 -0.58
C ALA A 66 -4.44 -4.17 -0.18
N LYS A 67 -4.61 -3.33 0.85
CA LYS A 67 -5.93 -2.85 1.30
C LYS A 67 -6.64 -2.04 0.22
N SER A 68 -5.99 -1.02 -0.34
CA SER A 68 -6.60 -0.15 -1.37
C SER A 68 -6.96 -0.92 -2.63
N TYR A 69 -6.08 -1.83 -3.06
CA TYR A 69 -6.32 -2.68 -4.23
C TYR A 69 -7.52 -3.61 -4.01
N ALA A 70 -7.55 -4.33 -2.88
CA ALA A 70 -8.64 -5.23 -2.54
C ALA A 70 -9.98 -4.49 -2.42
N LEU A 71 -10.00 -3.33 -1.77
CA LEU A 71 -11.19 -2.48 -1.67
C LEU A 71 -11.70 -2.07 -3.06
N SER A 72 -10.81 -1.62 -3.94
CA SER A 72 -11.16 -1.26 -5.33
C SER A 72 -11.66 -2.46 -6.14
N TYR A 73 -11.13 -3.66 -5.86
CA TYR A 73 -11.54 -4.88 -6.55
C TYR A 73 -12.95 -5.33 -6.12
N VAL A 74 -13.23 -5.30 -4.81
CA VAL A 74 -14.54 -5.65 -4.24
C VAL A 74 -15.60 -4.60 -4.54
N SER A 75 -15.24 -3.32 -4.66
CA SER A 75 -16.21 -2.25 -4.95
C SER A 75 -16.86 -2.36 -6.34
N ARG A 76 -16.30 -3.17 -7.25
CA ARG A 76 -16.81 -3.33 -8.62
C ARG A 76 -17.99 -4.30 -8.71
N LYS A 77 -17.98 -5.37 -7.89
CA LYS A 77 -19.05 -6.37 -7.74
C LYS A 77 -18.73 -7.29 -6.58
N MET A 78 -19.70 -8.11 -6.14
CA MET A 78 -19.47 -9.13 -5.11
C MET A 78 -18.30 -10.04 -5.47
N ARG A 79 -17.46 -10.32 -4.45
CA ARG A 79 -16.29 -11.18 -4.53
C ARG A 79 -16.22 -12.11 -3.33
N THR A 80 -15.67 -13.28 -3.58
CA THR A 80 -15.23 -14.23 -2.57
C THR A 80 -13.88 -13.83 -2.00
N GLU A 81 -13.56 -14.36 -0.82
CA GLU A 81 -12.23 -14.20 -0.20
C GLU A 81 -11.11 -14.72 -1.11
N THR A 82 -11.28 -15.91 -1.68
CA THR A 82 -10.28 -16.52 -2.58
C THR A 82 -10.04 -15.70 -3.84
N GLU A 83 -11.06 -15.05 -4.43
CA GLU A 83 -10.84 -14.12 -5.55
C GLU A 83 -9.98 -12.92 -5.14
N VAL A 84 -10.18 -12.41 -3.92
CA VAL A 84 -9.40 -11.29 -3.39
C VAL A 84 -7.97 -11.73 -3.07
N GLU A 85 -7.77 -12.91 -2.50
CA GLU A 85 -6.45 -13.48 -2.29
C GLU A 85 -5.70 -13.66 -3.61
N ASN A 86 -6.33 -14.31 -4.59
CA ASN A 86 -5.72 -14.57 -5.89
C ASN A 86 -5.32 -13.28 -6.60
N VAL A 87 -6.19 -12.26 -6.61
CA VAL A 87 -5.84 -11.00 -7.27
C VAL A 87 -4.70 -10.27 -6.56
N LEU A 88 -4.54 -10.42 -5.24
CA LEU A 88 -3.42 -9.84 -4.52
C LEU A 88 -2.11 -10.62 -4.74
N VAL A 89 -2.19 -11.95 -4.86
CA VAL A 89 -1.04 -12.79 -5.28
C VAL A 89 -0.58 -12.39 -6.67
N ASP A 90 -1.50 -12.17 -7.61
CA ASP A 90 -1.18 -11.69 -8.97
C ASP A 90 -0.54 -10.30 -9.00
N GLN A 91 -0.71 -9.50 -7.93
CA GLN A 91 -0.02 -8.22 -7.73
C GLN A 91 1.29 -8.37 -6.94
N GLU A 92 1.79 -9.58 -6.76
CA GLU A 92 3.03 -9.89 -6.03
C GLU A 92 3.05 -9.41 -4.57
N VAL A 93 1.86 -9.31 -3.95
CA VAL A 93 1.75 -8.91 -2.54
C VAL A 93 2.22 -10.07 -1.65
N PRO A 94 3.08 -9.83 -0.65
CA PRO A 94 3.51 -10.88 0.27
C PRO A 94 2.33 -11.51 1.02
N MET A 95 2.36 -12.84 1.20
CA MET A 95 1.28 -13.60 1.86
C MET A 95 0.87 -13.04 3.23
N GLN A 96 1.82 -12.54 4.01
CA GLN A 96 1.54 -11.88 5.29
C GLN A 96 0.61 -10.66 5.09
N MET A 97 0.93 -9.79 4.13
CA MET A 97 0.16 -8.59 3.83
C MET A 97 -1.21 -8.92 3.24
N ILE A 98 -1.31 -10.00 2.46
CA ILE A 98 -2.59 -10.54 1.99
C ILE A 98 -3.47 -10.92 3.18
N GLY A 99 -2.96 -11.72 4.11
CA GLY A 99 -3.69 -12.14 5.31
C GLY A 99 -4.18 -10.95 6.13
N GLU A 100 -3.33 -9.94 6.33
CA GLU A 100 -3.69 -8.71 7.04
C GLU A 100 -4.74 -7.87 6.30
N ALA A 101 -4.69 -7.80 4.97
CA ALA A 101 -5.70 -7.13 4.17
C ALA A 101 -7.06 -7.86 4.23
N ILE A 102 -7.08 -9.19 4.10
CA ILE A 102 -8.28 -10.01 4.26
C ILE A 102 -8.91 -9.83 5.64
N ALA A 103 -8.09 -9.89 6.71
CA ALA A 103 -8.56 -9.68 8.08
C ALA A 103 -9.20 -8.29 8.25
N TYR A 104 -8.56 -7.25 7.73
CA TYR A 104 -9.08 -5.88 7.72
C TYR A 104 -10.45 -5.77 7.02
N MET A 105 -10.64 -6.48 5.89
CA MET A 105 -11.92 -6.47 5.18
C MET A 105 -13.02 -7.23 5.92
N LYS A 106 -12.67 -8.34 6.58
CA LYS A 106 -13.62 -9.12 7.40
C LYS A 106 -14.09 -8.34 8.62
N GLU A 107 -13.17 -7.69 9.34
CA GLU A 107 -13.49 -6.85 10.50
C GLU A 107 -14.50 -5.75 10.16
N ARG A 108 -14.42 -5.21 8.94
CA ARG A 108 -15.30 -4.14 8.44
C ARG A 108 -16.58 -4.65 7.76
N GLY A 109 -16.81 -5.95 7.74
CA GLY A 109 -17.98 -6.56 7.09
C GLY A 109 -17.98 -6.43 5.56
N ILE A 110 -16.85 -6.12 4.94
CA ILE A 110 -16.71 -5.98 3.48
C ILE A 110 -16.69 -7.36 2.83
N LEU A 111 -15.94 -8.29 3.43
CA LEU A 111 -16.00 -9.71 3.12
C LEU A 111 -16.76 -10.42 4.23
N THR A 112 -17.85 -11.10 3.88
CA THR A 112 -18.62 -11.95 4.80
C THR A 112 -18.92 -13.29 4.13
N MET A 113 -19.24 -14.33 4.91
CA MET A 113 -19.66 -15.64 4.38
C MET A 113 -20.90 -15.55 3.46
N LYS A 114 -21.66 -14.45 3.52
CA LYS A 114 -22.81 -14.19 2.63
C LYS A 114 -22.44 -13.75 1.21
N ASN A 115 -21.18 -13.39 0.95
CA ASN A 115 -20.72 -12.97 -0.39
C ASN A 115 -20.34 -14.15 -1.30
N MET A 116 -20.63 -15.40 -0.91
CA MET A 116 -20.71 -16.49 -1.88
C MET A 116 -21.97 -16.27 -2.74
N PRO A 117 -21.87 -16.22 -4.09
CA PRO A 117 -23.04 -16.46 -4.89
C PRO A 117 -23.50 -17.88 -4.56
N VAL A 118 -24.60 -17.99 -3.82
CA VAL A 118 -25.38 -19.22 -3.82
C VAL A 118 -25.83 -19.35 -5.27
N LEU A 119 -25.28 -20.34 -5.99
CA LEU A 119 -25.95 -20.84 -7.19
C LEU A 119 -27.31 -21.34 -6.72
N MET A 120 -28.32 -20.50 -6.83
CA MET A 120 -29.72 -20.94 -6.98
C MET A 120 -29.95 -21.29 -8.45
#